data_AF-A0AAU6R0V3-F1
#
_entry.id   AF-A0AAU6R0V3-F1
#
_cell.length_a   1.000
_cell.length_b   1.000
_cell.length_c   1.000
_cell.angle_alpha   90.00
_cell.angle_beta   90.00
_cell.angle_gamma   90.00
#
_symmetry.space_group_name_H-M   'P 1'
#
loop_
_entity.id
_entity.type
_entity.pdbx_description
1 polymer ?
#
loop_
_entity_poly.entity_id
_entity_poly.type
_entity_poly.pdbx_seq_one_letter_code
_entity_poly.pdbx_strand_id
1 'polypeptide(L)'
;MEVKSIVAYEGPNIHAHFPVIRYTVDLGALEEWPTGRFGQRFIDGLVGYLPGLAQHGCSYQSPGGLARRMTEGDGTWLGHVMEHAAIELQKMAGSDVSFGKTRAAGPHGHYDVIYEYHEEAVGRQAGDLALALIEHLLPAELKPQTDIETQFDFEQKLDDFLRDARSREVGPSTPALMKAVADRAIPCTRMNADSLIRLGYGRFQKRIKATLTSETRQLAVDIASDKEETNRTLRDAGLPVTMDSNLRHLFEYADLIQQALARREP
;
A
#
# COMPACT_ATOMS: atom_id res chain seq x y z
N MET A 1 -17.00 6.12 -17.24
CA MET A 1 -17.68 5.34 -16.17
C MET A 1 -17.74 6.25 -14.95
N GLU A 2 -18.89 6.44 -14.29
CA GLU A 2 -19.00 7.43 -13.21
C GLU A 2 -18.93 6.77 -11.83
N VAL A 3 -18.08 7.28 -10.94
CA VAL A 3 -18.02 6.82 -9.55
C VAL A 3 -19.08 7.57 -8.73
N LYS A 4 -20.09 6.86 -8.23
CA LYS A 4 -21.17 7.42 -7.42
C LYS A 4 -20.80 7.53 -5.95
N SER A 5 -20.08 6.54 -5.41
CA SER A 5 -19.60 6.57 -4.04
C SER A 5 -18.39 5.67 -3.82
N ILE A 6 -17.55 6.02 -2.84
CA ILE A 6 -16.41 5.20 -2.42
C ILE A 6 -16.44 5.07 -0.91
N VAL A 7 -16.52 3.84 -0.41
CA VAL A 7 -16.55 3.53 1.02
C VAL A 7 -15.45 2.53 1.34
N ALA A 8 -14.60 2.86 2.31
CA ALA A 8 -13.61 1.93 2.87
C ALA A 8 -14.13 1.34 4.18
N TYR A 9 -13.96 0.03 4.34
CA TYR A 9 -14.31 -0.70 5.55
C TYR A 9 -13.02 -1.17 6.22
N GLU A 10 -12.72 -0.67 7.43
CA GLU A 10 -11.44 -0.93 8.14
C GLU A 10 -11.36 -2.29 8.86
N GLY A 11 -12.43 -3.10 8.83
CA GLY A 11 -12.50 -4.36 9.58
C GLY A 11 -13.66 -5.25 9.12
N PRO A 12 -14.06 -6.27 9.91
CA PRO A 12 -15.15 -7.16 9.55
C PRO A 12 -16.42 -6.39 9.18
N ASN A 13 -16.94 -6.68 8.00
CA ASN A 13 -18.04 -5.94 7.37
C ASN A 13 -18.97 -6.91 6.62
N ILE A 14 -19.99 -6.35 5.96
CA ILE A 14 -21.01 -7.14 5.23
C ILE A 14 -20.47 -7.91 4.02
N HIS A 15 -19.28 -7.55 3.53
CA HIS A 15 -18.67 -8.15 2.34
C HIS A 15 -17.59 -9.17 2.69
N ALA A 16 -16.78 -8.90 3.72
CA ALA A 16 -15.67 -9.74 4.16
C ALA A 16 -15.34 -9.57 5.65
N HIS A 17 -14.57 -10.51 6.21
CA HIS A 17 -14.06 -10.42 7.58
C HIS A 17 -12.78 -9.58 7.72
N PHE A 18 -12.31 -8.99 6.62
CA PHE A 18 -11.10 -8.18 6.51
C PHE A 18 -11.41 -6.86 5.77
N PRO A 19 -10.48 -5.88 5.77
CA PRO A 19 -10.72 -4.59 5.15
C PRO A 19 -10.96 -4.67 3.65
N VAL A 20 -11.97 -3.94 3.16
CA VAL A 20 -12.31 -3.84 1.73
C VAL A 20 -12.72 -2.41 1.37
N ILE A 21 -12.44 -2.00 0.14
CA ILE A 21 -13.00 -0.78 -0.44
C ILE A 21 -14.12 -1.18 -1.39
N ARG A 22 -15.21 -0.41 -1.35
CA ARG A 22 -16.34 -0.52 -2.27
C ARG A 22 -16.45 0.76 -3.09
N TYR A 23 -16.29 0.61 -4.40
CA TYR A 23 -16.69 1.61 -5.38
C TYR A 23 -18.08 1.28 -5.88
N THR A 24 -19.04 2.20 -5.74
CA THR A 24 -20.29 2.12 -6.48
C THR A 24 -20.11 2.89 -7.79
N VAL A 25 -20.11 2.17 -8.91
CA VAL A 25 -19.90 2.72 -10.25
C VAL A 25 -21.18 2.64 -11.07
N ASP A 26 -21.41 3.66 -11.88
CA ASP A 26 -22.44 3.70 -12.91
C ASP A 26 -21.76 3.59 -14.28
N LEU A 27 -22.05 2.50 -15.00
CA LEU A 27 -21.48 2.27 -16.32
C LEU A 27 -22.12 3.19 -17.38
N GLY A 28 -23.32 3.71 -17.15
CA GLY A 28 -24.06 4.50 -18.13
C GLY A 28 -24.17 3.77 -19.47
N ALA A 29 -23.74 4.41 -20.56
CA ALA A 29 -23.74 3.80 -21.88
C ALA A 29 -22.85 2.55 -21.99
N LEU A 30 -21.81 2.40 -21.14
CA LEU A 30 -20.90 1.26 -21.14
C LEU A 30 -21.55 -0.02 -20.61
N GLU A 31 -22.76 0.05 -20.05
CA GLU A 31 -23.53 -1.14 -19.68
C GLU A 31 -23.81 -2.03 -20.89
N GLU A 32 -24.00 -1.41 -22.06
CA GLU A 32 -24.20 -2.11 -23.33
C GLU A 32 -22.88 -2.55 -23.97
N TRP A 33 -21.75 -2.41 -23.28
CA TRP A 33 -20.42 -2.71 -23.78
C TRP A 33 -19.65 -3.64 -22.82
N PRO A 34 -20.03 -4.92 -22.73
CA PRO A 34 -19.19 -5.92 -22.10
C PRO A 34 -17.90 -6.13 -22.92
N THR A 35 -16.86 -6.69 -22.30
CA THR A 35 -15.50 -6.74 -22.86
C THR A 35 -15.40 -7.36 -24.25
N GLY A 36 -16.29 -8.29 -24.60
CA GLY A 36 -16.33 -8.88 -25.94
C GLY A 36 -16.61 -7.86 -27.05
N ARG A 37 -17.34 -6.77 -26.75
CA ARG A 37 -17.64 -5.70 -27.72
C ARG A 37 -16.48 -4.73 -27.94
N PHE A 38 -15.57 -4.58 -26.97
CA PHE A 38 -14.33 -3.81 -27.18
C PHE A 38 -13.29 -4.58 -28.01
N GLY A 39 -13.42 -5.92 -28.06
CA GLY A 39 -12.56 -6.80 -28.82
C GLY A 39 -11.18 -7.00 -28.22
N GLN A 40 -10.36 -7.79 -28.91
CA GLN A 40 -9.07 -8.26 -28.39
C GLN A 40 -8.09 -7.12 -28.08
N ARG A 41 -8.15 -6.01 -28.81
CA ARG A 41 -7.27 -4.84 -28.61
C ARG A 41 -7.38 -4.25 -27.19
N PHE A 42 -8.59 -4.21 -26.63
CA PHE A 42 -8.79 -3.73 -25.26
C PHE A 42 -8.14 -4.67 -24.25
N ILE A 43 -8.34 -5.98 -24.44
CA ILE A 43 -7.82 -7.01 -23.54
C ILE A 43 -6.29 -7.06 -23.59
N ASP A 44 -5.71 -7.04 -24.80
CA ASP A 44 -4.26 -7.03 -25.00
C ASP A 44 -3.63 -5.76 -24.43
N GLY A 45 -4.28 -4.60 -24.61
CA GLY A 45 -3.83 -3.34 -24.00
C GLY A 45 -3.85 -3.41 -22.48
N LEU A 46 -4.94 -3.92 -21.89
CA LEU A 46 -5.07 -4.06 -20.44
C LEU A 46 -4.01 -5.00 -19.86
N VAL A 47 -3.84 -6.19 -20.45
CA VAL A 47 -2.82 -7.17 -20.02
C VAL A 47 -1.41 -6.67 -20.32
N GLY A 48 -1.22 -5.88 -21.37
CA GLY A 48 0.06 -5.25 -21.69
C GLY A 48 0.53 -4.28 -20.59
N TYR A 49 -0.39 -3.47 -20.06
CA TYR A 49 -0.12 -2.58 -18.94
C TYR A 49 -0.06 -3.29 -17.59
N LEU A 50 -0.88 -4.33 -17.40
CA LEU A 50 -1.02 -5.08 -16.14
C LEU A 50 -0.83 -6.60 -16.38
N PRO A 51 0.42 -7.07 -16.55
CA PRO A 51 0.70 -8.44 -17.00
C PRO A 51 0.25 -9.53 -16.03
N GLY A 52 0.19 -9.28 -14.71
CA GLY A 52 -0.28 -10.27 -13.74
C GLY A 52 -1.78 -10.60 -13.86
N LEU A 53 -2.57 -9.76 -14.55
CA LEU A 53 -3.97 -10.08 -14.86
C LEU A 53 -4.12 -11.37 -15.67
N ALA A 54 -3.10 -11.76 -16.46
CA ALA A 54 -3.09 -13.02 -17.19
C ALA A 54 -3.14 -14.25 -16.24
N GLN A 55 -2.74 -14.09 -14.98
CA GLN A 55 -2.74 -15.15 -13.97
C GLN A 55 -3.98 -15.11 -13.06
N HIS A 56 -4.82 -14.08 -13.16
CA HIS A 56 -5.98 -13.92 -12.29
C HIS A 56 -7.03 -15.01 -12.56
N GLY A 57 -7.42 -15.73 -11.49
CA GLY A 57 -8.33 -16.87 -11.61
C GLY A 57 -9.82 -16.54 -11.68
N CYS A 58 -10.22 -15.37 -11.20
CA CYS A 58 -11.62 -14.91 -11.24
C CYS A 58 -12.58 -16.01 -10.69
N SER A 59 -13.71 -16.25 -11.35
CA SER A 59 -14.71 -17.26 -11.01
C SER A 59 -14.25 -18.69 -11.29
N TYR A 60 -13.24 -18.87 -12.15
CA TYR A 60 -12.71 -20.17 -12.52
C TYR A 60 -11.69 -20.72 -11.51
N GLN A 61 -11.18 -19.86 -10.62
CA GLN A 61 -10.17 -20.20 -9.61
C GLN A 61 -8.91 -20.88 -10.18
N SER A 62 -8.64 -20.69 -11.47
CA SER A 62 -7.51 -21.24 -12.20
C SER A 62 -6.79 -20.14 -12.98
N PRO A 63 -5.46 -20.18 -13.10
CA PRO A 63 -4.70 -19.22 -13.93
C PRO A 63 -5.33 -18.96 -15.30
N GLY A 64 -5.38 -17.70 -15.73
CA GLY A 64 -6.03 -17.29 -16.98
C GLY A 64 -7.56 -17.16 -16.92
N GLY A 65 -8.18 -17.40 -15.77
CA GLY A 65 -9.63 -17.35 -15.60
C GLY A 65 -10.25 -15.99 -15.97
N LEU A 66 -9.60 -14.88 -15.63
CA LEU A 66 -10.06 -13.53 -16.02
C LEU A 66 -9.97 -13.33 -17.54
N ALA A 67 -8.84 -13.65 -18.16
CA ALA A 67 -8.66 -13.50 -19.61
C ALA A 67 -9.70 -14.32 -20.40
N ARG A 68 -9.96 -15.55 -19.94
CA ARG A 68 -11.07 -16.37 -20.44
C ARG A 68 -12.41 -15.67 -20.25
N ARG A 69 -12.69 -15.16 -19.05
CA ARG A 69 -13.97 -14.51 -18.75
C ARG A 69 -14.21 -13.23 -19.57
N MET A 70 -13.16 -12.51 -19.93
CA MET A 70 -13.26 -11.32 -20.78
C MET A 70 -13.51 -11.64 -22.26
N THR A 71 -13.19 -12.86 -22.70
CA THR A 71 -13.29 -13.29 -24.12
C THR A 71 -14.46 -14.24 -24.40
N GLU A 72 -14.95 -14.97 -23.39
CA GLU A 72 -16.04 -15.93 -23.59
C GLU A 72 -17.41 -15.25 -23.73
N GLY A 73 -18.22 -15.72 -24.68
CA GLY A 73 -19.54 -15.12 -24.95
C GLY A 73 -19.41 -13.64 -25.30
N ASP A 74 -20.20 -12.80 -24.62
CA ASP A 74 -20.10 -11.34 -24.74
C ASP A 74 -19.02 -10.72 -23.82
N GLY A 75 -18.33 -11.54 -23.02
CA GLY A 75 -17.31 -11.12 -22.06
C GLY A 75 -17.88 -10.76 -20.68
N THR A 76 -17.30 -9.74 -20.04
CA THR A 76 -17.68 -9.26 -18.70
C THR A 76 -17.80 -7.74 -18.64
N TRP A 77 -18.35 -7.19 -17.56
CA TRP A 77 -18.56 -5.75 -17.41
C TRP A 77 -17.35 -5.05 -16.82
N LEU A 78 -17.20 -3.75 -17.12
CA LEU A 78 -16.04 -2.96 -16.72
C LEU A 78 -15.86 -2.84 -15.20
N GLY A 79 -16.93 -2.93 -14.40
CA GLY A 79 -16.80 -2.97 -12.94
C GLY A 79 -15.97 -4.17 -12.47
N HIS A 80 -16.13 -5.33 -13.10
CA HIS A 80 -15.38 -6.53 -12.79
C HIS A 80 -13.95 -6.49 -13.34
N VAL A 81 -13.72 -5.79 -14.45
CA VAL A 81 -12.37 -5.48 -14.92
C VAL A 81 -11.64 -4.56 -13.93
N MET A 82 -12.33 -3.51 -13.45
CA MET A 82 -11.81 -2.56 -12.46
C MET A 82 -11.42 -3.26 -11.16
N GLU A 83 -12.23 -4.20 -10.68
CA GLU A 83 -11.92 -5.04 -9.52
C GLU A 83 -10.55 -5.71 -9.66
N HIS A 84 -10.34 -6.43 -10.75
CA HIS A 84 -9.10 -7.18 -10.95
C HIS A 84 -7.90 -6.27 -11.22
N ALA A 85 -8.10 -5.17 -11.95
CA ALA A 85 -7.05 -4.17 -12.20
C ALA A 85 -6.60 -3.50 -10.88
N ALA A 86 -7.53 -3.15 -10.00
CA ALA A 86 -7.20 -2.59 -8.69
C ALA A 86 -6.43 -3.58 -7.80
N ILE A 87 -6.81 -4.87 -7.83
CA ILE A 87 -6.08 -5.92 -7.11
C ILE A 87 -4.67 -6.08 -7.67
N GLU A 88 -4.50 -6.12 -8.99
CA GLU A 88 -3.17 -6.25 -9.62
C GLU A 88 -2.27 -5.06 -9.31
N LEU A 89 -2.79 -3.82 -9.40
CA LEU A 89 -2.04 -2.62 -9.03
C LEU A 89 -1.57 -2.67 -7.58
N GLN A 90 -2.41 -3.12 -6.64
CA GLN A 90 -2.01 -3.31 -5.25
C GLN A 90 -0.90 -4.37 -5.10
N LYS A 91 -0.95 -5.48 -5.85
CA LYS A 91 0.12 -6.50 -5.86
C LYS A 91 1.43 -5.96 -6.42
N MET A 92 1.38 -5.17 -7.49
CA MET A 92 2.56 -4.48 -8.03
C MET A 92 3.17 -3.52 -7.00
N ALA A 93 2.34 -2.92 -6.14
CA ALA A 93 2.77 -2.11 -5.00
C ALA A 93 3.19 -2.95 -3.77
N GLY A 94 3.30 -4.27 -3.88
CA GLY A 94 3.77 -5.15 -2.81
C GLY A 94 2.69 -5.63 -1.82
N SER A 95 1.42 -5.29 -2.03
CA SER A 95 0.34 -5.76 -1.17
C SER A 95 -0.12 -7.17 -1.54
N ASP A 96 -0.10 -8.08 -0.57
CA ASP A 96 -0.62 -9.44 -0.72
C ASP A 96 -2.14 -9.48 -0.54
N VAL A 97 -2.88 -9.00 -1.56
CA VAL A 97 -4.34 -8.99 -1.59
C VAL A 97 -4.87 -9.83 -2.73
N SER A 98 -6.02 -10.48 -2.52
CA SER A 98 -6.56 -11.40 -3.53
C SER A 98 -8.08 -11.38 -3.65
N PHE A 99 -8.78 -10.87 -2.64
CA PHE A 99 -10.24 -10.86 -2.66
C PHE A 99 -10.79 -9.71 -3.51
N GLY A 100 -11.74 -10.07 -4.37
CA GLY A 100 -12.53 -9.17 -5.20
C GLY A 100 -13.95 -9.69 -5.38
N LYS A 101 -14.90 -8.78 -5.50
CA LYS A 101 -16.30 -9.10 -5.78
C LYS A 101 -17.04 -7.92 -6.41
N THR A 102 -17.58 -8.13 -7.61
CA THR A 102 -18.45 -7.17 -8.28
C THR A 102 -19.90 -7.65 -8.26
N ARG A 103 -20.84 -6.80 -7.85
CA ARG A 103 -22.28 -7.11 -7.75
C ARG A 103 -23.14 -5.94 -8.21
N ALA A 104 -24.33 -6.20 -8.72
CA ALA A 104 -25.28 -5.15 -9.06
C ALA A 104 -25.68 -4.35 -7.80
N ALA A 105 -25.77 -3.03 -7.93
CA ALA A 105 -25.96 -2.08 -6.83
C ALA A 105 -27.28 -1.30 -6.97
N GLY A 106 -28.39 -2.01 -7.20
CA GLY A 106 -29.72 -1.42 -7.32
C GLY A 106 -30.09 -1.09 -8.76
N PRO A 107 -30.00 0.17 -9.22
CA PRO A 107 -30.35 0.54 -10.60
C PRO A 107 -29.57 -0.24 -11.66
N HIS A 108 -30.17 -0.36 -12.85
CA HIS A 108 -29.50 -0.97 -14.00
C HIS A 108 -28.21 -0.21 -14.36
N GLY A 109 -27.14 -0.93 -14.69
CA GLY A 109 -25.82 -0.35 -14.96
C GLY A 109 -25.02 0.08 -13.73
N HIS A 110 -25.57 -0.06 -12.51
CA HIS A 110 -24.87 0.27 -11.27
C HIS A 110 -24.26 -0.99 -10.65
N TYR A 111 -22.99 -0.90 -10.26
CA TYR A 111 -22.25 -2.00 -9.64
C TYR A 111 -21.48 -1.55 -8.41
N ASP A 112 -21.53 -2.39 -7.38
CA ASP A 112 -20.61 -2.36 -6.25
C ASP A 112 -19.40 -3.22 -6.64
N VAL A 113 -18.28 -2.54 -6.89
CA VAL A 113 -16.94 -3.11 -7.14
C VAL A 113 -16.21 -3.13 -5.80
N ILE A 114 -16.02 -4.32 -5.25
CA ILE A 114 -15.46 -4.50 -3.91
C ILE A 114 -14.13 -5.23 -4.03
N TYR A 115 -13.09 -4.75 -3.39
CA TYR A 115 -11.80 -5.43 -3.33
C TYR A 115 -11.09 -5.18 -2.01
N GLU A 116 -10.25 -6.14 -1.62
CA GLU A 116 -9.43 -6.09 -0.41
C GLU A 116 -8.33 -5.03 -0.49
N TYR A 117 -7.96 -4.49 0.67
CA TYR A 117 -6.80 -3.60 0.81
C TYR A 117 -6.07 -3.83 2.14
N HIS A 118 -4.77 -3.53 2.16
CA HIS A 118 -3.98 -3.44 3.40
C HIS A 118 -3.83 -2.00 3.89
N GLU A 119 -3.61 -1.06 2.98
CA GLU A 119 -3.53 0.38 3.25
C GLU A 119 -4.59 1.12 2.42
N GLU A 120 -5.50 1.84 3.07
CA GLU A 120 -6.67 2.43 2.40
C GLU A 120 -6.25 3.39 1.28
N ALA A 121 -5.24 4.22 1.53
CA ALA A 121 -4.74 5.18 0.54
C ALA A 121 -4.23 4.46 -0.73
N VAL A 122 -3.52 3.34 -0.56
CA VAL A 122 -3.01 2.54 -1.68
C VAL A 122 -4.16 1.87 -2.42
N GLY A 123 -5.14 1.30 -1.70
CA GLY A 123 -6.31 0.68 -2.32
C GLY A 123 -7.20 1.67 -3.09
N ARG A 124 -7.36 2.90 -2.60
CA ARG A 124 -8.09 3.97 -3.30
C ARG A 124 -7.36 4.42 -4.56
N GLN A 125 -6.06 4.72 -4.45
CA GLN A 125 -5.26 5.11 -5.62
C GLN A 125 -5.21 4.00 -6.68
N ALA A 126 -5.15 2.74 -6.26
CA ALA A 126 -5.23 1.60 -7.18
C ALA A 126 -6.58 1.55 -7.92
N GLY A 127 -7.70 1.83 -7.22
CA GLY A 127 -9.02 1.93 -7.84
C GLY A 127 -9.11 3.07 -8.85
N ASP A 128 -8.61 4.25 -8.48
CA ASP A 128 -8.63 5.43 -9.33
C ASP A 128 -7.73 5.24 -10.58
N LEU A 129 -6.55 4.63 -10.41
CA LEU A 129 -5.65 4.31 -11.51
C LEU A 129 -6.21 3.20 -12.42
N ALA A 130 -6.88 2.19 -11.85
CA ALA A 130 -7.58 1.16 -12.61
C ALA A 130 -8.70 1.76 -13.48
N LEU A 131 -9.52 2.64 -12.92
CA LEU A 131 -10.54 3.37 -13.65
C LEU A 131 -9.92 4.19 -14.78
N ALA A 132 -8.88 4.97 -14.49
CA ALA A 132 -8.23 5.80 -15.49
C ALA A 132 -7.59 5.00 -16.64
N LEU A 133 -7.00 3.83 -16.33
CA LEU A 133 -6.48 2.91 -17.34
C LEU A 133 -7.62 2.34 -18.22
N ILE A 134 -8.72 1.91 -17.61
CA ILE A 134 -9.88 1.40 -18.36
C ILE A 134 -10.39 2.47 -19.31
N GLU A 135 -10.60 3.70 -18.83
CA GLU A 135 -11.07 4.82 -19.66
C GLU A 135 -10.10 5.19 -20.77
N HIS A 136 -8.79 5.11 -20.52
CA HIS A 136 -7.77 5.30 -21.53
C HIS A 136 -7.85 4.29 -22.68
N LEU A 137 -8.17 3.03 -22.36
CA LEU A 137 -8.27 1.92 -23.32
C LEU A 137 -9.60 1.88 -24.09
N LEU A 138 -10.61 2.66 -23.68
CA LEU A 138 -11.89 2.70 -24.38
C LEU A 138 -11.73 3.27 -25.81
N PRO A 139 -12.58 2.85 -26.77
CA PRO A 139 -12.71 3.52 -28.07
C PRO A 139 -13.04 5.01 -27.91
N ALA A 140 -12.56 5.86 -28.83
CA ALA A 140 -12.69 7.31 -28.74
C ALA A 140 -14.13 7.79 -28.59
N GLU A 141 -15.08 7.07 -29.20
CA GLU A 141 -16.51 7.36 -29.18
C GLU A 141 -17.16 7.10 -27.82
N LEU A 142 -16.51 6.28 -26.99
CA LEU A 142 -16.99 5.85 -25.67
C LEU A 142 -16.18 6.46 -24.52
N LYS A 143 -15.12 7.21 -24.83
CA LYS A 143 -14.35 7.94 -23.81
C LYS A 143 -15.21 9.04 -23.19
N PRO A 144 -15.08 9.30 -21.88
CA PRO A 144 -15.68 10.48 -21.29
C PRO A 144 -15.17 11.73 -22.01
N GLN A 145 -16.07 12.65 -22.33
CA GLN A 145 -15.72 13.94 -22.92
C GLN A 145 -15.05 14.79 -21.83
N THR A 146 -13.72 14.86 -21.86
CA THR A 146 -12.95 15.75 -21.00
C THR A 146 -12.43 16.92 -21.81
N ASP A 147 -12.66 18.15 -21.34
CA ASP A 147 -12.29 19.41 -22.00
C ASP A 147 -10.77 19.61 -22.19
N ILE A 148 -9.94 18.69 -21.67
CA ILE A 148 -8.49 18.74 -21.75
C ILE A 148 -8.03 17.40 -22.34
N GLU A 149 -7.45 17.43 -23.55
CA GLU A 149 -6.64 16.34 -24.09
C GLU A 149 -5.33 16.23 -23.28
N THR A 150 -5.44 15.82 -22.02
CA THR A 150 -4.26 15.43 -21.26
C THR A 150 -3.84 14.08 -21.80
N GLN A 151 -2.64 14.00 -22.38
CA GLN A 151 -2.05 12.73 -22.76
C GLN A 151 -1.96 11.86 -21.49
N PHE A 152 -2.75 10.80 -21.42
CA PHE A 152 -2.68 9.85 -20.32
C PHE A 152 -1.41 9.02 -20.48
N ASP A 153 -0.41 9.33 -19.65
CA ASP A 153 0.80 8.54 -19.49
C ASP A 153 0.61 7.57 -18.32
N PHE A 154 0.32 6.31 -18.65
CA PHE A 154 0.12 5.28 -17.64
C PHE A 154 1.42 4.96 -16.90
N GLU A 155 2.56 4.95 -17.58
CA GLU A 155 3.84 4.56 -16.99
C GLU A 155 4.24 5.57 -15.91
N GLN A 156 4.14 6.87 -16.22
CA GLN A 156 4.39 7.93 -15.24
C GLN A 156 3.45 7.84 -14.04
N LYS A 157 2.15 7.64 -14.27
CA LYS A 157 1.16 7.50 -13.18
C LYS A 157 1.39 6.26 -12.32
N LEU A 158 1.77 5.15 -12.94
CA LEU A 158 2.13 3.92 -12.25
C LEU A 158 3.37 4.14 -11.38
N ASP A 159 4.40 4.80 -11.90
CA ASP A 159 5.62 5.12 -11.14
C ASP A 159 5.35 6.01 -9.93
N ASP A 160 4.50 7.04 -10.09
CA ASP A 160 4.09 7.92 -9.01
C ASP A 160 3.27 7.17 -7.95
N PHE A 161 2.32 6.33 -8.39
CA PHE A 161 1.56 5.44 -7.51
C PHE A 161 2.47 4.51 -6.70
N LEU A 162 3.41 3.82 -7.36
CA LEU A 162 4.34 2.90 -6.70
C LEU A 162 5.27 3.65 -5.72
N ARG A 163 5.67 4.88 -6.03
CA ARG A 163 6.49 5.71 -5.13
C ARG A 163 5.70 6.14 -3.90
N ASP A 164 4.44 6.57 -4.05
CA ASP A 164 3.59 6.93 -2.93
C ASP A 164 3.27 5.70 -2.05
N ALA A 165 2.96 4.55 -2.67
CA ALA A 165 2.71 3.30 -1.93
C ALA A 165 3.91 2.89 -1.07
N ARG A 166 5.13 2.90 -1.64
CA ARG A 166 6.37 2.62 -0.89
C ARG A 166 6.60 3.59 0.27
N SER A 167 6.24 4.86 0.12
CA SER A 167 6.40 5.85 1.21
C SER A 167 5.50 5.56 2.42
N ARG A 168 4.44 4.75 2.23
CA ARG A 168 3.46 4.36 3.25
C ARG A 168 3.73 2.97 3.83
N GLU A 169 4.66 2.22 3.26
CA GLU A 169 5.06 0.92 3.77
C GLU A 169 5.61 1.05 5.19
N VAL A 170 5.11 0.18 6.06
CA VAL A 170 5.59 0.08 7.43
C VAL A 170 6.88 -0.75 7.44
N GLY A 171 7.90 -0.28 8.16
CA GLY A 171 9.17 -1.02 8.29
C GLY A 171 8.95 -2.45 8.83
N PRO A 172 9.89 -3.39 8.57
CA PRO A 172 9.68 -4.84 8.73
C PRO A 172 9.29 -5.28 10.16
N SER A 173 9.65 -4.49 11.16
CA SER A 173 9.29 -4.75 12.56
C SER A 173 7.78 -4.67 12.80
N THR A 174 7.07 -3.75 12.14
CA THR A 174 5.63 -3.58 12.36
C THR A 174 4.83 -4.77 11.83
N PRO A 175 4.99 -5.26 10.58
CA PRO A 175 4.31 -6.46 10.11
C PRO A 175 4.64 -7.70 10.95
N ALA A 176 5.89 -7.84 11.40
CA ALA A 176 6.29 -8.96 12.25
C ALA A 176 5.54 -8.95 13.61
N LEU A 177 5.39 -7.78 14.24
CA LEU A 177 4.59 -7.61 15.44
C LEU A 177 3.11 -7.89 15.18
N MET A 178 2.57 -7.39 14.07
CA MET A 178 1.16 -7.59 13.70
C MET A 178 0.84 -9.06 13.47
N LYS A 179 1.72 -9.81 12.80
CA LYS A 179 1.60 -11.26 12.65
C LYS A 179 1.56 -11.95 14.02
N ALA A 180 2.48 -11.61 14.91
CA ALA A 180 2.53 -12.21 16.24
C ALA A 180 1.31 -11.83 17.13
N VAL A 181 0.69 -10.68 16.88
CA VAL A 181 -0.57 -10.24 17.50
C VAL A 181 -1.75 -11.05 16.96
N ALA A 182 -1.81 -11.25 15.63
CA ALA A 182 -2.82 -12.06 14.98
C ALA A 182 -2.77 -13.54 15.41
N ASP A 183 -1.57 -14.13 15.50
CA ASP A 183 -1.35 -15.51 15.98
C ASP A 183 -1.89 -15.73 17.41
N ARG A 184 -1.97 -14.67 18.21
CA ARG A 184 -2.50 -14.69 19.58
C ARG A 184 -3.98 -14.31 19.68
N ALA A 185 -4.65 -14.10 18.55
CA ALA A 185 -6.02 -13.60 18.47
C ALA A 185 -6.23 -12.29 19.28
N ILE A 186 -5.21 -11.44 19.34
CA ILE A 186 -5.31 -10.13 19.99
C ILE A 186 -5.88 -9.15 18.97
N PRO A 187 -7.04 -8.52 19.23
CA PRO A 187 -7.59 -7.52 18.32
C PRO A 187 -6.63 -6.36 18.14
N CYS A 188 -6.48 -5.85 16.92
CA CYS A 188 -5.64 -4.68 16.66
C CYS A 188 -6.31 -3.73 15.67
N THR A 189 -5.95 -2.45 15.77
CA THR A 189 -6.43 -1.40 14.86
C THR A 189 -5.29 -0.43 14.60
N ARG A 190 -4.99 -0.14 13.33
CA ARG A 190 -4.09 0.96 12.97
C ARG A 190 -4.84 2.28 13.24
N MET A 191 -4.23 3.16 14.01
CA MET A 191 -4.85 4.41 14.45
C MET A 191 -4.51 5.60 13.54
N ASN A 192 -3.40 5.55 12.80
CA ASN A 192 -2.97 6.61 11.90
C ASN A 192 -1.97 6.11 10.82
N ALA A 193 -1.60 7.02 9.92
CA ALA A 193 -0.60 6.77 8.89
C ALA A 193 0.81 6.47 9.47
N ASP A 194 1.16 7.02 10.64
CA ASP A 194 2.49 6.86 11.25
C ASP A 194 2.69 5.52 11.99
N SER A 195 1.96 4.47 11.64
CA SER A 195 2.07 3.14 12.28
C SER A 195 1.77 3.12 13.78
N LEU A 196 0.96 4.05 14.30
CA LEU A 196 0.42 3.92 15.65
C LEU A 196 -0.65 2.84 15.62
N ILE A 197 -0.47 1.78 16.41
CA ILE A 197 -1.39 0.64 16.45
C ILE A 197 -1.91 0.48 17.88
N ARG A 198 -3.22 0.28 18.00
CA ARG A 198 -3.87 -0.16 19.23
C ARG A 198 -3.97 -1.68 19.24
N LEU A 199 -3.60 -2.28 20.36
CA LEU A 199 -3.74 -3.70 20.65
C LEU A 199 -4.78 -3.87 21.78
N GLY A 200 -5.73 -4.78 21.62
CA GLY A 200 -6.80 -5.04 22.59
C GLY A 200 -7.82 -3.90 22.72
N TYR A 201 -8.72 -4.06 23.69
CA TYR A 201 -9.83 -3.14 23.94
C TYR A 201 -9.96 -2.76 25.42
N GLY A 202 -10.70 -1.67 25.67
CA GLY A 202 -11.07 -1.23 27.01
C GLY A 202 -9.85 -0.96 27.90
N ARG A 203 -9.92 -1.41 29.16
CA ARG A 203 -8.86 -1.18 30.15
C ARG A 203 -7.55 -1.93 29.86
N PHE A 204 -7.58 -2.93 28.98
CA PHE A 204 -6.42 -3.76 28.63
C PHE A 204 -5.77 -3.32 27.31
N GLN A 205 -6.24 -2.22 26.70
CA GLN A 205 -5.64 -1.73 25.47
C GLN A 205 -4.18 -1.31 25.69
N LYS A 206 -3.33 -1.63 24.73
CA LYS A 206 -1.93 -1.16 24.63
C LYS A 206 -1.75 -0.43 23.32
N ARG A 207 -0.74 0.44 23.25
CA ARG A 207 -0.38 1.14 22.01
C ARG A 207 1.07 0.87 21.66
N ILE A 208 1.32 0.69 20.38
CA ILE A 208 2.67 0.55 19.83
C ILE A 208 2.85 1.48 18.65
N LYS A 209 4.08 1.97 18.45
CA LYS A 209 4.49 2.71 17.24
C LYS A 209 5.86 2.18 16.84
N ALA A 210 5.96 1.52 15.69
CA ALA A 210 7.11 0.69 15.35
C ALA A 210 7.42 -0.29 16.50
N THR A 211 8.59 -0.19 17.13
CA THR A 211 9.01 -1.01 18.28
C THR A 211 8.77 -0.37 19.64
N LEU A 212 8.28 0.88 19.69
CA LEU A 212 7.95 1.57 20.93
C LEU A 212 6.59 1.11 21.46
N THR A 213 6.49 0.98 22.78
CA THR A 213 5.24 0.59 23.46
C THR A 213 4.73 1.71 24.36
N SER A 214 3.48 1.63 24.78
CA SER A 214 2.91 2.51 25.81
C SER A 214 3.61 2.44 27.18
N GLU A 215 4.53 1.50 27.38
CA GLU A 215 5.33 1.37 28.61
C GLU A 215 6.73 1.97 28.48
N THR A 216 7.15 2.31 27.26
CA THR A 216 8.43 2.99 27.02
C THR A 216 8.36 4.41 27.56
N ARG A 217 9.18 4.71 28.57
CA ARG A 217 9.23 6.05 29.20
C ARG A 217 9.92 7.05 28.28
N GLN A 218 9.37 8.26 28.15
CA GLN A 218 9.92 9.31 27.29
C GLN A 218 11.40 9.59 27.59
N LEU A 219 11.76 9.76 28.86
CA LEU A 219 13.15 10.00 29.27
C LEU A 219 14.11 8.88 28.83
N ALA A 220 13.64 7.62 28.79
CA ALA A 220 14.46 6.52 28.31
C ALA A 220 14.69 6.58 26.80
N VAL A 221 13.70 7.05 26.03
CA VAL A 221 13.83 7.29 24.59
C VAL A 221 14.84 8.41 24.34
N ASP A 222 14.73 9.51 25.10
CA ASP A 222 15.62 10.66 24.95
C ASP A 222 17.07 10.27 25.25
N ILE A 223 17.33 9.57 26.36
CA ILE A 223 18.66 9.04 26.72
C ILE A 223 19.18 8.09 25.65
N ALA A 224 18.37 7.12 25.21
CA ALA A 224 18.79 6.12 24.21
C ALA A 224 19.05 6.73 22.82
N SER A 225 18.43 7.88 22.51
CA SER A 225 18.63 8.60 21.25
C SER A 225 19.89 9.48 21.29
N ASP A 226 20.41 9.79 22.47
CA ASP A 226 21.67 10.49 22.65
C ASP A 226 22.82 9.48 22.83
N LYS A 227 23.68 9.40 21.81
CA LYS A 227 24.81 8.49 21.79
C LYS A 227 25.81 8.77 22.92
N GLU A 228 26.04 10.04 23.25
CA GLU A 228 27.00 10.43 24.29
C GLU A 228 26.47 10.08 25.68
N GLU A 229 25.20 10.41 25.95
CA GLU A 229 24.51 10.08 27.20
C GLU A 229 24.41 8.55 27.41
N THR A 230 24.09 7.82 26.34
CA THR A 230 24.02 6.36 26.35
C THR A 230 25.39 5.76 26.67
N ASN A 231 26.45 6.20 25.98
CA ASN A 231 27.79 5.69 26.21
C ASN A 231 28.29 6.01 27.62
N ARG A 232 27.98 7.19 28.16
CA ARG A 232 28.33 7.55 29.53
C ARG A 232 27.62 6.63 30.54
N THR A 233 26.31 6.46 30.40
CA THR A 233 25.50 5.60 31.27
C THR A 233 26.01 4.15 31.27
N LEU A 234 26.34 3.60 30.10
CA LEU A 234 26.89 2.25 29.96
C LEU A 234 28.29 2.12 30.56
N ARG A 235 29.14 3.13 30.38
CA ARG A 235 30.50 3.17 30.96
C ARG A 235 30.47 3.23 32.48
N ASP A 236 29.60 4.06 33.04
CA ASP A 236 29.42 4.18 34.51
C ASP A 236 28.90 2.86 35.11
N ALA A 237 28.13 2.08 34.33
CA ALA A 237 27.72 0.73 34.67
C ALA A 237 28.80 -0.35 34.44
N GLY A 238 30.01 0.03 33.98
CA GLY A 238 31.12 -0.89 33.73
C GLY A 238 31.01 -1.70 32.44
N LEU A 239 30.09 -1.35 31.53
CA LEU A 239 29.94 -2.02 30.24
C LEU A 239 30.92 -1.45 29.21
N PRO A 240 31.51 -2.30 28.35
CA PRO A 240 32.44 -1.84 27.32
C PRO A 240 31.68 -1.03 26.27
N VAL A 241 32.12 0.21 26.07
CA VAL A 241 31.60 1.10 25.03
C VAL A 241 32.74 1.60 24.14
N THR A 242 32.43 1.90 22.89
CA THR A 242 33.40 2.56 22.01
C THR A 242 33.69 3.96 22.54
N MET A 243 34.97 4.34 22.53
CA MET A 243 35.37 5.71 22.81
C MET A 243 34.93 6.56 21.62
N ASP A 244 33.90 7.39 21.82
CA ASP A 244 33.45 8.33 20.81
C ASP A 244 34.45 9.48 20.76
N SER A 245 35.48 9.38 19.92
CA SER A 245 36.29 10.57 19.58
C SER A 245 35.48 11.40 18.60
N ASN A 246 34.57 12.21 19.13
CA ASN A 246 33.92 13.27 18.36
C ASN A 246 35.04 14.12 17.73
N LEU A 247 35.17 14.05 16.39
CA LEU A 247 36.14 14.82 15.59
C LEU A 247 35.95 16.35 15.70
N ARG A 248 35.04 16.83 16.56
CA ARG A 248 34.88 18.24 16.90
C ARG A 248 36.08 18.81 17.68
N HIS A 249 36.96 17.95 18.19
CA HIS A 249 38.21 18.33 18.85
C HIS A 249 39.45 18.16 17.95
N LEU A 250 39.31 18.32 16.62
CA LEU A 250 40.46 18.26 15.69
C LEU A 250 41.64 19.16 16.11
N PHE A 251 41.37 20.29 16.78
CA PHE A 251 42.42 21.17 17.31
C PHE A 251 43.17 20.59 18.53
N GLU A 252 42.49 19.93 19.47
CA GLU A 252 43.16 19.31 20.62
C GLU A 252 43.95 18.06 20.22
N TYR A 253 43.48 17.31 19.23
CA TYR A 253 44.21 16.16 18.70
C TYR A 253 45.42 16.55 17.86
N ALA A 254 45.39 17.69 17.16
CA ALA A 254 46.55 18.21 16.43
C ALA A 254 47.72 18.49 17.39
N ASP A 255 47.45 19.10 18.55
CA ASP A 255 48.47 19.34 19.58
C ASP A 255 49.00 18.04 20.20
N LEU A 256 48.13 17.06 20.46
CA LEU A 256 48.55 15.75 20.97
C LEU A 256 49.40 14.98 19.95
N ILE A 257 49.06 15.05 18.65
CA ILE A 257 49.83 14.44 17.56
C ILE A 257 51.17 15.17 17.39
N GLN A 258 51.20 16.50 17.41
CA GLN A 258 52.42 17.31 17.37
C GLN A 258 53.35 17.00 18.55
N GLN A 259 52.81 16.92 19.78
CA GLN A 259 53.59 16.57 20.97
C GLN A 259 54.13 15.14 20.92
N ALA A 260 53.38 14.20 20.34
CA ALA A 260 53.84 12.82 20.16
C ALA A 260 54.94 12.71 19.08
N LEU A 261 54.87 13.52 18.02
CA LEU A 261 55.90 13.60 16.99
C LEU A 261 57.17 14.30 17.49
N ALA A 262 57.06 15.37 18.27
CA ALA A 262 58.19 16.09 18.87
C ALA A 262 58.98 15.25 19.88
N ARG A 263 58.36 14.22 20.50
CA ARG A 263 59.02 13.27 21.39
C ARG A 263 59.75 12.14 20.66
N ARG A 264 59.66 12.07 19.32
CA ARG A 264 60.27 11.02 18.48
C ARG A 264 61.48 11.49 17.66
N GLU A 265 61.87 12.76 17.74
CA GLU A 265 63.16 13.20 17.17
C GLU A 265 64.27 13.08 18.23
N PRO A 266 65.39 12.40 17.94
CA PRO A 266 66.55 12.33 18.83
C PRO A 266 67.34 13.65 18.88
#